data_AF-F8N7L0-F1
#
_entry.id   AF-F8N7L0-F1
#
_cell.length_a   1.000
_cell.length_b   1.000
_cell.length_c   1.000
_cell.angle_alpha   90.00
_cell.angle_beta   90.00
_cell.angle_gamma   90.00
#
_symmetry.space_group_name_H-M   'P 1'
#
loop_
_entity.id
_entity.type
_entity.pdbx_description
1 polymer ?
#
loop_
_entity_poly.entity_id
_entity_poly.type
_entity_poly.pdbx_seq_one_letter_code
_entity_poly.pdbx_strand_id
1 'polypeptide(L)'
;MEHVNMTWVNKLRLQYLRTLELYEETSQRLPTSEVKAYKILLSVKTVDDFRQWRRMMDEFGMSYVHTDYPKTLNLLSELDDCAEGANDTTIAAFIKWKLTINPSEHVKVMALNSDLVHILRMAVKRDEDVHIYIFPCGKRWAVIGQDADRLFGLFGWQTGYVIDNDGSAVSWMFINHYGLEVLKHSGYSIKFMDYGEFDIISEAFEEDITASLQQFVDYLRMMTNLTTEMQDFMKKLHPISVPVNGYHELMEGKLKMLKDGVSVIMPDGKMIPLAEGHSWRLDAVGRSCLNLFTPKIGEA
;
A
#
# COMPACT_ATOMS: atom_id res chain seq x y z
N MET A 1 -10.96 -21.73 -5.53
CA MET A 1 -11.17 -20.53 -4.71
C MET A 1 -10.26 -19.47 -5.28
N GLU A 2 -10.80 -18.49 -6.00
CA GLU A 2 -9.97 -17.47 -6.66
C GLU A 2 -9.27 -16.61 -5.60
N HIS A 3 -7.96 -16.40 -5.76
CA HIS A 3 -7.18 -15.57 -4.85
C HIS A 3 -7.47 -14.08 -5.13
N VAL A 4 -7.65 -13.27 -4.08
CA VAL A 4 -7.79 -11.81 -4.22
C VAL A 4 -6.46 -11.22 -4.65
N ASN A 5 -6.41 -10.52 -5.78
CA ASN A 5 -5.20 -9.82 -6.20
C ASN A 5 -5.14 -8.43 -5.53
N MET A 6 -4.45 -8.36 -4.39
CA MET A 6 -4.36 -7.12 -3.60
C MET A 6 -3.67 -5.97 -4.33
N THR A 7 -2.72 -6.24 -5.22
CA THR A 7 -2.12 -5.21 -6.07
C THR A 7 -3.19 -4.53 -6.92
N TRP A 8 -4.11 -5.32 -7.47
CA TRP A 8 -5.22 -4.80 -8.28
C TRP A 8 -6.24 -4.05 -7.44
N VAL A 9 -6.60 -4.58 -6.27
CA VAL A 9 -7.46 -3.87 -5.31
C VAL A 9 -6.86 -2.50 -4.97
N ASN A 10 -5.57 -2.42 -4.69
CA ASN A 10 -4.93 -1.16 -4.32
C ASN A 10 -4.89 -0.14 -5.47
N LYS A 11 -4.74 -0.58 -6.73
CA LYS A 11 -4.89 0.30 -7.89
C LYS A 11 -6.29 0.91 -7.98
N LEU A 12 -7.32 0.09 -7.78
CA LEU A 12 -8.72 0.56 -7.74
C LEU A 12 -8.96 1.52 -6.58
N ARG A 13 -8.38 1.23 -5.40
CA ARG A 13 -8.44 2.12 -4.22
C ARG A 13 -7.88 3.49 -4.53
N LEU A 14 -6.63 3.55 -5.02
CA LEU A 14 -5.95 4.79 -5.37
C LEU A 14 -6.76 5.62 -6.37
N GLN A 15 -7.21 4.98 -7.46
CA GLN A 15 -7.97 5.71 -8.48
C GLN A 15 -9.34 6.17 -8.00
N TYR A 16 -9.96 5.43 -7.10
CA TYR A 16 -11.19 5.88 -6.44
C TYR A 16 -10.96 7.12 -5.57
N LEU A 17 -9.90 7.15 -4.74
CA LEU A 17 -9.61 8.33 -3.89
C LEU A 17 -9.35 9.58 -4.74
N ARG A 18 -8.51 9.47 -5.77
CA ARG A 18 -8.26 10.56 -6.72
C ARG A 18 -9.54 11.05 -7.41
N THR A 19 -10.45 10.12 -7.74
CA THR A 19 -11.77 10.46 -8.28
C THR A 19 -12.59 11.26 -7.27
N LEU A 20 -12.57 10.90 -5.98
CA LEU A 20 -13.29 11.67 -4.95
C LEU A 20 -12.76 13.10 -4.84
N GLU A 21 -11.43 13.26 -4.75
CA GLU A 21 -10.78 14.56 -4.61
C GLU A 21 -11.11 15.48 -5.79
N LEU A 22 -10.91 15.01 -7.03
CA LEU A 22 -11.17 15.82 -8.21
C LEU A 22 -12.65 16.25 -8.30
N TYR A 23 -13.57 15.31 -8.12
CA TYR A 23 -14.98 15.56 -8.38
C TYR A 23 -15.65 16.39 -7.28
N GLU A 24 -15.25 16.27 -6.01
CA GLU A 24 -15.73 17.17 -4.97
C GLU A 24 -15.27 18.63 -5.22
N GLU A 25 -14.01 18.83 -5.64
CA GLU A 25 -13.48 20.17 -5.91
C GLU A 25 -14.02 20.81 -7.19
N THR A 26 -14.30 20.00 -8.22
CA THR A 26 -14.57 20.50 -9.58
C THR A 26 -15.96 20.21 -10.11
N SER A 27 -16.82 19.49 -9.38
CA SER A 27 -18.16 19.04 -9.83
C SER A 27 -19.03 20.11 -10.47
N GLN A 28 -18.91 21.37 -10.06
CA GLN A 28 -19.69 22.49 -10.61
C GLN A 28 -19.29 22.88 -12.05
N ARG A 29 -18.11 22.45 -12.51
CA ARG A 29 -17.52 22.81 -13.81
C ARG A 29 -17.48 21.64 -14.79
N LEU A 30 -17.90 20.45 -14.37
CA LEU A 30 -17.86 19.24 -15.18
C LEU A 30 -19.15 19.06 -16.00
N PRO A 31 -19.09 18.34 -17.14
CA PRO A 31 -20.28 17.95 -17.90
C PRO A 31 -21.32 17.19 -17.06
N THR A 32 -22.60 17.39 -17.35
CA THR A 32 -23.71 16.73 -16.63
C THR A 32 -23.60 15.20 -16.64
N SER A 33 -23.08 14.61 -17.72
CA SER A 33 -22.86 13.16 -17.86
C SER A 33 -21.81 12.65 -16.87
N GLU A 34 -20.69 13.37 -16.71
CA GLU A 34 -19.63 13.02 -15.76
C GLU A 34 -20.12 13.12 -14.33
N VAL A 35 -20.80 14.23 -13.98
CA VAL A 35 -21.38 14.40 -12.63
C VAL A 35 -22.40 13.29 -12.33
N LYS A 36 -23.19 12.87 -13.32
CA LYS A 36 -24.13 11.76 -13.18
C LYS A 36 -23.41 10.43 -12.96
N ALA A 37 -22.37 10.14 -13.74
CA ALA A 37 -21.59 8.91 -13.60
C ALA A 37 -20.87 8.85 -12.25
N TYR A 38 -20.31 9.96 -11.77
CA TYR A 38 -19.73 10.08 -10.44
C TYR A 38 -20.76 9.80 -9.33
N LYS A 39 -21.93 10.43 -9.37
CA LYS A 39 -23.00 10.19 -8.38
C LYS A 39 -23.47 8.73 -8.33
N ILE A 40 -23.50 8.07 -9.48
CA ILE A 40 -23.84 6.64 -9.56
C ILE A 40 -22.70 5.80 -8.97
N LEU A 41 -21.43 6.11 -9.28
CA LEU A 41 -20.27 5.44 -8.66
C LEU A 41 -20.33 5.49 -7.13
N LEU A 42 -20.66 6.65 -6.55
CA LEU A 42 -20.83 6.79 -5.09
C LEU A 42 -21.87 5.82 -4.54
N SER A 43 -22.94 5.57 -5.31
CA SER A 43 -24.07 4.71 -4.94
C SER A 43 -23.83 3.22 -5.14
N VAL A 44 -22.74 2.80 -5.80
CA VAL A 44 -22.38 1.39 -6.02
C VAL A 44 -22.13 0.67 -4.70
N LYS A 45 -22.82 -0.46 -4.48
CA LYS A 45 -22.67 -1.31 -3.27
C LYS A 45 -22.36 -2.77 -3.58
N THR A 46 -22.53 -3.20 -4.82
CA THR A 46 -22.33 -4.60 -5.23
C THR A 46 -21.53 -4.69 -6.53
N VAL A 47 -20.98 -5.87 -6.82
CA VAL A 47 -20.25 -6.15 -8.08
C VAL A 47 -21.16 -5.89 -9.29
N ASP A 48 -22.45 -6.22 -9.19
CA ASP A 48 -23.40 -5.99 -10.27
C ASP A 48 -23.72 -4.50 -10.47
N ASP A 49 -23.84 -3.71 -9.40
CA ASP A 49 -23.97 -2.25 -9.51
C ASP A 49 -22.73 -1.65 -10.20
N PHE A 50 -21.54 -2.16 -9.87
CA PHE A 50 -20.29 -1.69 -10.47
C PHE A 50 -20.21 -2.03 -11.95
N ARG A 51 -20.64 -3.24 -12.36
CA ARG A 51 -20.75 -3.61 -13.79
C ARG A 51 -21.74 -2.73 -14.54
N GLN A 52 -22.88 -2.42 -13.93
CA GLN A 52 -23.86 -1.50 -14.51
C GLN A 52 -23.28 -0.09 -14.67
N TRP A 53 -22.52 0.38 -13.67
CA TRP A 53 -21.80 1.64 -13.75
C TRP A 53 -20.79 1.66 -14.92
N ARG A 54 -19.98 0.61 -15.09
CA ARG A 54 -19.04 0.48 -16.22
C ARG A 54 -19.74 0.49 -17.58
N ARG A 55 -20.87 -0.20 -17.73
CA ARG A 55 -21.67 -0.17 -18.99
C ARG A 55 -22.20 1.23 -19.30
N MET A 56 -22.67 1.95 -18.28
CA MET A 56 -23.14 3.31 -18.45
C MET A 56 -22.00 4.29 -18.79
N MET A 57 -20.79 4.08 -18.28
CA MET A 57 -19.59 4.81 -18.70
C MET A 57 -19.33 4.65 -20.20
N ASP A 58 -19.48 3.44 -20.73
CA ASP A 58 -19.36 3.15 -22.16
C ASP A 58 -20.46 3.86 -22.99
N GLU A 59 -21.72 3.77 -22.55
CA GLU A 59 -22.85 4.47 -23.19
C GLU A 59 -22.67 6.00 -23.24
N PHE A 60 -21.98 6.58 -22.26
CA PHE A 60 -21.70 8.01 -22.20
C PHE A 60 -20.43 8.40 -22.98
N GLY A 61 -19.71 7.45 -23.59
CA GLY A 61 -18.45 7.70 -24.29
C GLY A 61 -17.31 8.08 -23.34
N MET A 62 -17.41 7.71 -22.07
CA MET A 62 -16.47 8.06 -20.99
C MET A 62 -15.64 6.86 -20.51
N SER A 63 -15.91 5.66 -21.03
CA SER A 63 -15.12 4.46 -20.77
C SER A 63 -13.71 4.58 -21.36
N TYR A 64 -12.76 3.84 -20.78
CA TYR A 64 -11.35 3.83 -21.20
C TYR A 64 -11.12 3.44 -22.67
N VAL A 65 -12.08 2.75 -23.29
CA VAL A 65 -12.01 2.34 -24.71
C VAL A 65 -12.23 3.50 -25.68
N HIS A 66 -12.77 4.63 -25.21
CA HIS A 66 -13.01 5.81 -26.05
C HIS A 66 -11.76 6.70 -26.06
N THR A 67 -10.94 6.58 -27.10
CA THR A 67 -9.60 7.20 -27.21
C THR A 67 -9.60 8.72 -27.37
N ASP A 68 -10.75 9.32 -27.68
CA ASP A 68 -10.87 10.74 -28.05
C ASP A 68 -11.29 11.67 -26.90
N TYR A 69 -11.58 11.11 -25.71
CA TYR A 69 -11.82 11.91 -24.52
C TYR A 69 -10.48 12.36 -23.92
N PRO A 70 -10.26 13.65 -23.57
CA PRO A 70 -9.01 14.08 -22.96
C PRO A 70 -8.75 13.31 -21.66
N LYS A 71 -7.80 12.35 -21.72
CA LYS A 71 -7.44 11.47 -20.59
C LYS A 71 -7.08 12.24 -19.31
N THR A 72 -6.60 13.47 -19.45
CA THR A 72 -6.14 14.32 -18.33
C THR A 72 -7.27 14.89 -17.46
N LEU A 73 -8.55 14.66 -17.77
CA LEU A 73 -9.68 15.17 -16.97
C LEU A 73 -10.70 14.09 -16.55
N ASN A 74 -10.58 12.86 -17.05
CA ASN A 74 -11.57 11.80 -16.82
C ASN A 74 -11.02 10.69 -15.91
N LEU A 75 -10.87 10.98 -14.61
CA LEU A 75 -10.44 9.97 -13.62
C LEU A 75 -11.43 8.80 -13.48
N LEU A 76 -12.71 8.99 -13.85
CA LEU A 76 -13.66 7.88 -13.93
C LEU A 76 -13.25 6.86 -15.01
N SER A 77 -12.70 7.33 -16.13
CA SER A 77 -12.12 6.46 -17.16
C SER A 77 -10.88 5.71 -16.68
N GLU A 78 -10.04 6.33 -15.84
CA GLU A 78 -8.87 5.63 -15.28
C GLU A 78 -9.28 4.54 -14.27
N LEU A 79 -10.31 4.81 -13.47
CA LEU A 79 -10.90 3.80 -12.59
C LEU A 79 -11.53 2.65 -13.39
N ASP A 80 -12.20 2.97 -14.50
CA ASP A 80 -12.78 1.99 -15.43
C ASP A 80 -11.70 1.14 -16.12
N ASP A 81 -10.59 1.75 -16.58
CA ASP A 81 -9.42 1.05 -17.13
C ASP A 81 -8.78 0.14 -16.08
N CYS A 82 -8.60 0.65 -14.85
CA CYS A 82 -8.09 -0.17 -13.75
C CYS A 82 -9.03 -1.33 -13.40
N ALA A 83 -10.33 -1.21 -13.64
CA ALA A 83 -11.27 -2.30 -13.45
C ALA A 83 -11.24 -3.32 -14.59
N GLU A 84 -10.67 -2.97 -15.74
CA GLU A 84 -10.58 -3.86 -16.89
C GLU A 84 -9.66 -5.04 -16.59
N GLY A 85 -10.22 -6.25 -16.61
CA GLY A 85 -9.51 -7.49 -16.27
C GLY A 85 -9.57 -7.90 -14.80
N ALA A 86 -10.07 -7.04 -13.89
CA ALA A 86 -10.26 -7.41 -12.50
C ALA A 86 -11.42 -8.41 -12.36
N ASN A 87 -11.16 -9.55 -11.70
CA ASN A 87 -12.21 -10.54 -11.43
C ASN A 87 -13.20 -10.07 -10.33
N ASP A 88 -14.34 -10.74 -10.23
CA ASP A 88 -15.41 -10.41 -9.28
C ASP A 88 -14.92 -10.38 -7.84
N THR A 89 -14.02 -11.30 -7.47
CA THR A 89 -13.46 -11.37 -6.12
C THR A 89 -12.64 -10.11 -5.80
N THR A 90 -11.87 -9.60 -6.75
CA THR A 90 -11.11 -8.35 -6.63
C THR A 90 -12.03 -7.14 -6.54
N ILE A 91 -13.05 -7.06 -7.42
CA ILE A 91 -14.05 -5.97 -7.39
C ILE A 91 -14.83 -5.98 -6.07
N ALA A 92 -15.24 -7.16 -5.57
CA ALA A 92 -15.92 -7.28 -4.30
C ALA A 92 -15.06 -6.79 -3.11
N ALA A 93 -13.77 -7.11 -3.10
CA ALA A 93 -12.84 -6.63 -2.08
C ALA A 93 -12.66 -5.10 -2.14
N PHE A 94 -12.56 -4.53 -3.34
CA PHE A 94 -12.56 -3.08 -3.54
C PHE A 94 -13.84 -2.42 -3.04
N ILE A 95 -15.02 -2.92 -3.42
CA ILE A 95 -16.32 -2.36 -3.00
C ILE A 95 -16.50 -2.42 -1.48
N LYS A 96 -16.12 -3.55 -0.86
CA LYS A 96 -16.17 -3.69 0.61
C LYS A 96 -15.36 -2.59 1.30
N TRP A 97 -14.18 -2.26 0.77
CA TRP A 97 -13.36 -1.16 1.28
C TRP A 97 -13.96 0.22 0.93
N LYS A 98 -14.45 0.43 -0.29
CA LYS A 98 -15.10 1.70 -0.70
C LYS A 98 -16.21 2.08 0.26
N LEU A 99 -17.00 1.10 0.71
CA LEU A 99 -18.12 1.31 1.64
C LEU A 99 -17.70 1.75 3.04
N THR A 100 -16.41 1.62 3.41
CA THR A 100 -15.90 2.13 4.70
C THR A 100 -15.51 3.61 4.63
N ILE A 101 -15.52 4.22 3.44
CA ILE A 101 -15.12 5.61 3.22
C ILE A 101 -16.36 6.48 3.11
N ASN A 102 -16.39 7.58 3.86
CA ASN A 102 -17.33 8.68 3.62
C ASN A 102 -16.66 9.69 2.65
N PRO A 103 -17.15 9.84 1.41
CA PRO A 103 -16.53 10.72 0.41
C PRO A 103 -16.39 12.17 0.87
N SER A 104 -17.44 12.73 1.48
CA SER A 104 -17.46 14.13 1.92
C SER A 104 -16.52 14.42 3.10
N GLU A 105 -16.26 13.41 3.93
CA GLU A 105 -15.29 13.52 5.02
C GLU A 105 -13.87 13.23 4.53
N HIS A 106 -13.69 12.38 3.52
CA HIS A 106 -12.38 12.04 2.97
C HIS A 106 -11.62 13.28 2.46
N VAL A 107 -12.26 14.13 1.66
CA VAL A 107 -11.62 15.35 1.13
C VAL A 107 -11.21 16.31 2.24
N LYS A 108 -12.05 16.44 3.29
CA LYS A 108 -11.70 17.24 4.48
C LYS A 108 -10.51 16.65 5.23
N VAL A 109 -10.48 15.32 5.39
CA VAL A 109 -9.37 14.62 6.04
C VAL A 109 -8.09 14.77 5.24
N MET A 110 -8.14 14.72 3.90
CA MET A 110 -6.96 14.92 3.06
C MET A 110 -6.38 16.34 3.16
N ALA A 111 -7.24 17.36 3.22
CA ALA A 111 -6.79 18.73 3.49
C ALA A 111 -6.17 18.87 4.90
N LEU A 112 -6.75 18.23 5.92
CA LEU A 112 -6.16 18.21 7.26
C LEU A 112 -4.84 17.42 7.31
N ASN A 113 -4.71 16.36 6.50
CA ASN A 113 -3.49 15.57 6.40
C ASN A 113 -2.34 16.42 5.87
N SER A 114 -2.55 17.23 4.83
CA SER A 114 -1.46 18.04 4.25
C SER A 114 -0.92 19.09 5.23
N ASP A 115 -1.81 19.74 5.99
CA ASP A 115 -1.41 20.66 7.07
C ASP A 115 -0.66 19.95 8.20
N LEU A 116 -1.11 18.76 8.58
CA LEU A 116 -0.44 17.97 9.60
C LEU A 116 0.92 17.46 9.11
N VAL A 117 1.01 16.98 7.87
CA VAL A 117 2.25 16.56 7.22
C VAL A 117 3.27 17.69 7.26
N HIS A 118 2.85 18.93 6.98
CA HIS A 118 3.71 20.10 7.10
C HIS A 118 4.31 20.25 8.50
N ILE A 119 3.45 20.18 9.53
CA ILE A 119 3.85 20.30 10.94
C ILE A 119 4.85 19.19 11.31
N LEU A 120 4.54 17.94 10.95
CA LEU A 120 5.40 16.79 11.24
C LEU A 120 6.74 16.87 10.52
N ARG A 121 6.74 17.28 9.24
CA ARG A 121 7.97 17.49 8.44
C ARG A 121 8.84 18.57 9.06
N MET A 122 8.27 19.67 9.54
CA MET A 122 9.01 20.71 10.23
C MET A 122 9.53 20.23 11.59
N ALA A 123 8.78 19.39 12.30
CA ALA A 123 9.18 18.83 13.60
C ALA A 123 10.39 17.89 13.51
N VAL A 124 10.57 17.20 12.38
CA VAL A 124 11.72 16.31 12.17
C VAL A 124 12.94 17.03 11.57
N LYS A 125 12.77 18.23 11.01
CA LYS A 125 13.84 18.96 10.32
C LYS A 125 14.94 19.40 11.29
N ARG A 126 16.15 18.93 11.06
CA ARG A 126 17.33 19.20 11.90
C ARG A 126 18.62 18.94 11.13
N ASP A 127 19.70 19.57 11.56
CA ASP A 127 21.02 19.46 10.91
C ASP A 127 21.72 18.12 11.20
N GLU A 128 21.42 17.49 12.34
CA GLU A 128 22.03 16.23 12.77
C GLU A 128 21.01 15.12 13.03
N ASP A 129 21.30 13.93 12.50
CA ASP A 129 20.47 12.73 12.65
C ASP A 129 20.82 11.94 13.92
N VAL A 130 20.53 12.51 15.08
CA VAL A 130 20.82 11.89 16.39
C VAL A 130 19.78 10.83 16.78
N HIS A 131 18.51 11.08 16.48
CA HIS A 131 17.39 10.23 16.88
C HIS A 131 16.52 9.88 15.66
N ILE A 132 15.81 8.75 15.72
CA ILE A 132 14.70 8.44 14.81
C ILE A 132 13.41 8.89 15.50
N TYR A 133 12.73 9.89 14.94
CA TYR A 133 11.47 10.39 15.49
C TYR A 133 10.29 9.57 14.98
N ILE A 134 9.52 9.03 15.91
CA ILE A 134 8.35 8.20 15.64
C ILE A 134 7.12 8.90 16.19
N PHE A 135 6.08 8.97 15.39
CA PHE A 135 4.81 9.58 15.76
C PHE A 135 3.72 8.50 15.89
N PRO A 136 2.88 8.53 16.93
CA PRO A 136 1.64 7.77 16.95
C PRO A 136 0.74 8.18 15.77
N CYS A 137 0.19 7.22 15.04
CA CYS A 137 -0.70 7.46 13.90
C CYS A 137 -1.82 6.40 13.89
N GLY A 138 -3.00 6.77 14.40
CA GLY A 138 -4.10 5.85 14.64
C GLY A 138 -3.69 4.71 15.57
N LYS A 139 -3.82 3.47 15.10
CA LYS A 139 -3.38 2.25 15.83
C LYS A 139 -1.94 1.84 15.54
N ARG A 140 -1.21 2.64 14.77
CA ARG A 140 0.14 2.36 14.28
C ARG A 140 1.07 3.49 14.67
N TRP A 141 2.30 3.40 14.19
CA TRP A 141 3.27 4.48 14.28
C TRP A 141 3.70 4.89 12.88
N ALA A 142 4.29 6.07 12.76
CA ALA A 142 4.80 6.58 11.49
C ALA A 142 6.11 7.35 11.66
N VAL A 143 6.89 7.36 10.59
CA VAL A 143 8.06 8.22 10.42
C VAL A 143 7.92 9.01 9.12
N ILE A 144 8.53 10.19 9.07
CA ILE A 144 8.37 11.13 7.96
C ILE A 144 9.70 11.79 7.59
N GLY A 145 9.85 12.16 6.32
CA GLY A 145 10.98 12.91 5.79
C GLY A 145 12.31 12.19 6.05
N GLN A 146 13.28 12.92 6.60
CA GLN A 146 14.63 12.41 6.85
C GLN A 146 14.66 11.15 7.72
N ASP A 147 13.71 10.98 8.65
CA ASP A 147 13.64 9.78 9.47
C ASP A 147 13.14 8.56 8.68
N ALA A 148 12.18 8.76 7.76
CA ALA A 148 11.74 7.71 6.84
C ALA A 148 12.87 7.30 5.88
N ASP A 149 13.56 8.28 5.29
CA ASP A 149 14.71 8.04 4.41
C ASP A 149 15.85 7.32 5.14
N ARG A 150 16.08 7.68 6.41
CA ARG A 150 17.05 7.01 7.26
C ARG A 150 16.67 5.56 7.50
N LEU A 151 15.41 5.25 7.80
CA LEU A 151 14.97 3.85 7.96
C LEU A 151 15.11 3.05 6.67
N PHE A 152 14.85 3.66 5.51
CA PHE A 152 15.17 3.04 4.22
C PHE A 152 16.66 2.74 4.10
N GLY A 153 17.53 3.69 4.42
CA GLY A 153 18.98 3.48 4.35
C GLY A 153 19.51 2.43 5.32
N LEU A 154 18.93 2.35 6.52
CA LEU A 154 19.37 1.43 7.59
C LEU A 154 18.84 0.02 7.42
N PHE A 155 17.57 -0.13 7.02
CA PHE A 155 16.89 -1.43 7.01
C PHE A 155 16.41 -1.87 5.62
N GLY A 156 16.39 -0.96 4.64
CA GLY A 156 15.82 -1.21 3.31
C GLY A 156 14.30 -1.21 3.31
N TRP A 157 13.65 -0.74 4.39
CA TRP A 157 12.20 -0.67 4.46
C TRP A 157 11.68 0.36 3.48
N GLN A 158 10.76 -0.05 2.63
CA GLN A 158 10.25 0.75 1.52
C GLN A 158 9.57 2.02 2.06
N THR A 159 9.97 3.16 1.53
CA THR A 159 9.31 4.44 1.80
C THR A 159 8.17 4.65 0.82
N GLY A 160 6.99 4.94 1.36
CA GLY A 160 5.90 5.56 0.62
C GLY A 160 6.05 7.08 0.59
N TYR A 161 4.95 7.77 0.34
CA TYR A 161 4.89 9.22 0.35
C TYR A 161 3.56 9.73 0.89
N VAL A 162 3.61 10.94 1.43
CA VAL A 162 2.45 11.78 1.76
C VAL A 162 2.65 13.17 1.15
N ILE A 163 1.57 13.90 0.92
CA ILE A 163 1.61 15.22 0.29
C ILE A 163 1.57 16.31 1.37
N ASP A 164 2.56 17.20 1.32
CA ASP A 164 2.65 18.39 2.15
C ASP A 164 1.72 19.50 1.60
N ASN A 165 1.43 20.53 2.41
CA ASN A 165 0.52 21.62 2.02
C ASN A 165 1.06 22.49 0.86
N ASP A 166 2.38 22.45 0.61
CA ASP A 166 3.03 23.08 -0.54
C ASP A 166 2.96 22.20 -1.82
N GLY A 167 2.31 21.04 -1.73
CA GLY A 167 2.18 20.06 -2.82
C GLY A 167 3.39 19.15 -2.98
N SER A 168 4.44 19.29 -2.17
CA SER A 168 5.61 18.41 -2.24
C SER A 168 5.33 17.03 -1.67
N ALA A 169 5.82 16.00 -2.35
CA ALA A 169 5.83 14.65 -1.83
C ALA A 169 6.93 14.51 -0.77
N VAL A 170 6.56 14.00 0.40
CA VAL A 170 7.45 13.78 1.54
C VAL A 170 7.51 12.30 1.84
N SER A 171 8.72 11.76 2.02
CA SER A 171 8.92 10.36 2.39
C SER A 171 8.12 10.00 3.63
N TRP A 172 7.43 8.86 3.58
CA TRP A 172 6.55 8.39 4.65
C TRP A 172 6.70 6.89 4.83
N MET A 173 6.57 6.43 6.07
CA MET A 173 6.53 5.00 6.35
C MET A 173 5.71 4.73 7.61
N PHE A 174 4.72 3.85 7.51
CA PHE A 174 4.11 3.26 8.69
C PHE A 174 5.05 2.24 9.34
N ILE A 175 5.15 2.33 10.66
CA ILE A 175 5.85 1.36 11.50
C ILE A 175 4.78 0.52 12.21
N ASN A 176 4.78 -0.78 11.93
CA ASN A 176 3.94 -1.75 12.64
C ASN A 176 4.63 -2.19 13.94
N HIS A 177 3.96 -3.00 14.76
CA HIS A 177 4.53 -3.45 16.04
C HIS A 177 5.82 -4.24 15.86
N TYR A 178 5.96 -5.02 14.78
CA TYR A 178 7.19 -5.76 14.48
C TYR A 178 8.36 -4.82 14.17
N GLY A 179 8.14 -3.82 13.31
CA GLY A 179 9.14 -2.81 13.00
C GLY A 179 9.52 -2.02 14.24
N LEU A 180 8.56 -1.71 15.11
CA LEU A 180 8.84 -1.03 16.37
C LEU A 180 9.74 -1.87 17.29
N GLU A 181 9.50 -3.18 17.39
CA GLU A 181 10.36 -4.08 18.15
C GLU A 181 11.77 -4.18 17.55
N VAL A 182 11.90 -4.22 16.22
CA VAL A 182 13.22 -4.15 15.55
C VAL A 182 13.95 -2.88 15.92
N LEU A 183 13.29 -1.73 15.85
CA LEU A 183 13.89 -0.44 16.18
C LEU A 183 14.36 -0.40 17.65
N LYS A 184 13.54 -0.86 18.59
CA LYS A 184 13.90 -0.90 20.02
C LYS A 184 15.18 -1.70 20.30
N HIS A 185 15.45 -2.72 19.49
CA HIS A 185 16.60 -3.62 19.67
C HIS A 185 17.77 -3.33 18.71
N SER A 186 17.64 -2.36 17.80
CA SER A 186 18.68 -2.05 16.82
C SER A 186 19.84 -1.22 17.39
N GLY A 187 19.70 -0.73 18.62
CA GLY A 187 20.68 0.17 19.25
C GLY A 187 20.64 1.62 18.74
N TYR A 188 19.71 1.96 17.85
CA TYR A 188 19.50 3.34 17.42
C TYR A 188 18.69 4.11 18.47
N SER A 189 18.98 5.41 18.60
CA SER A 189 18.21 6.26 19.51
C SER A 189 16.86 6.60 18.89
N ILE A 190 15.77 6.35 19.62
CA ILE A 190 14.39 6.55 19.16
C ILE A 190 13.69 7.52 20.10
N LYS A 191 12.90 8.43 19.55
CA LYS A 191 12.07 9.35 20.31
C LYS A 191 10.64 9.31 19.81
N PHE A 192 9.72 9.00 20.72
CA PHE A 192 8.30 9.16 20.44
C PHE A 192 7.91 10.62 20.59
N MET A 193 7.30 11.16 19.54
CA MET A 193 6.84 12.54 19.49
C MET A 193 5.32 12.53 19.58
N ASP A 194 4.80 13.05 20.69
CA ASP A 194 3.36 13.15 20.93
C ASP A 194 2.84 14.49 20.39
N TYR A 195 2.04 14.43 19.34
CA TYR A 195 1.34 15.56 18.72
C TYR A 195 -0.19 15.41 18.84
N GLY A 196 -0.65 14.56 19.76
CA GLY A 196 -2.06 14.16 19.87
C GLY A 196 -2.43 13.02 18.93
N GLU A 197 -3.71 12.62 18.97
CA GLU A 197 -4.25 11.56 18.11
C GLU A 197 -4.51 12.09 16.70
N PHE A 198 -3.82 11.51 15.72
CA PHE A 198 -4.06 11.74 14.30
C PHE A 198 -3.95 10.44 13.51
N ASP A 199 -4.52 10.39 12.32
CA ASP A 199 -4.41 9.25 11.40
C ASP A 199 -4.26 9.77 9.97
N ILE A 200 -3.02 9.81 9.47
CA ILE A 200 -2.71 10.25 8.11
C ILE A 200 -3.04 9.12 7.15
N ILE A 201 -3.83 9.44 6.12
CA ILE A 201 -4.14 8.53 5.03
C ILE A 201 -2.99 8.60 4.03
N SER A 202 -2.26 7.50 3.88
CA SER A 202 -1.26 7.30 2.84
C SER A 202 -1.91 6.70 1.59
N GLU A 203 -1.58 7.24 0.44
CA GLU A 203 -1.95 6.68 -0.86
C GLU A 203 -0.92 5.67 -1.40
N ALA A 204 0.24 5.54 -0.72
CA ALA A 204 1.33 4.64 -1.08
C ALA A 204 1.07 3.20 -0.60
N PHE A 205 -0.08 2.64 -1.00
CA PHE A 205 -0.56 1.36 -0.50
C PHE A 205 0.42 0.20 -0.70
N GLU A 206 1.11 0.14 -1.85
CA GLU A 206 2.04 -0.95 -2.17
C GLU A 206 3.32 -0.84 -1.32
N GLU A 207 3.82 0.39 -1.16
CA GLU A 207 4.98 0.70 -0.31
C GLU A 207 4.69 0.39 1.16
N ASP A 208 3.53 0.80 1.67
CA ASP A 208 3.11 0.54 3.06
C ASP A 208 3.01 -0.97 3.37
N ILE A 209 2.46 -1.73 2.42
CA ILE A 209 2.38 -3.18 2.47
C ILE A 209 3.79 -3.80 2.47
N THR A 210 4.63 -3.33 1.56
CA THR A 210 6.00 -3.85 1.39
C THR A 210 6.80 -3.59 2.66
N ALA A 211 6.78 -2.36 3.17
CA ALA A 211 7.42 -1.97 4.42
C ALA A 211 6.96 -2.82 5.60
N SER A 212 5.64 -3.07 5.71
CA SER A 212 5.08 -3.90 6.79
C SER A 212 5.64 -5.31 6.78
N LEU A 213 5.77 -5.93 5.60
CA LEU A 213 6.37 -7.25 5.45
C LEU A 213 7.88 -7.23 5.73
N GLN A 214 8.60 -6.21 5.27
CA GLN A 214 10.03 -6.07 5.51
C GLN A 214 10.34 -5.92 7.01
N GLN A 215 9.58 -5.08 7.72
CA GLN A 215 9.63 -4.92 9.17
C GLN A 215 9.38 -6.23 9.91
N PHE A 216 8.39 -7.00 9.44
CA PHE A 216 8.10 -8.32 10.00
C PHE A 216 9.24 -9.32 9.78
N VAL A 217 9.81 -9.36 8.58
CA VAL A 217 10.95 -10.22 8.25
C VAL A 217 12.17 -9.88 9.10
N ASP A 218 12.47 -8.60 9.28
CA ASP A 218 13.59 -8.17 10.13
C ASP A 218 13.35 -8.47 11.60
N TYR A 219 12.09 -8.41 12.07
CA TYR A 219 11.73 -8.90 13.40
C TYR A 219 12.03 -10.40 13.57
N LEU A 220 11.69 -11.23 12.58
CA LEU A 220 12.04 -12.65 12.61
C LEU A 220 13.56 -12.87 12.62
N ARG A 221 14.33 -12.07 11.89
CA ARG A 221 15.80 -12.13 11.88
C ARG A 221 16.41 -11.76 13.24
N MET A 222 15.85 -10.73 13.89
CA MET A 222 16.27 -10.25 15.20
C MET A 222 16.13 -11.31 16.30
N MET A 223 15.15 -12.22 16.19
CA MET A 223 14.88 -13.26 17.19
C MET A 223 15.98 -14.35 17.29
N THR A 224 17.12 -14.19 16.60
CA THR A 224 18.39 -14.96 16.61
C THR A 224 18.41 -16.25 17.42
N ASN A 225 17.57 -17.19 17.00
CA ASN A 225 17.55 -18.64 17.14
C ASN A 225 16.15 -19.03 16.66
N LEU A 226 16.00 -20.17 16.00
CA LEU A 226 14.70 -20.65 15.54
C LEU A 226 13.79 -20.98 16.74
N THR A 227 13.24 -19.96 17.40
CA THR A 227 12.30 -20.13 18.51
C THR A 227 11.08 -20.88 18.00
N THR A 228 10.42 -21.61 18.90
CA THR A 228 9.19 -22.35 18.59
C THR A 228 8.13 -21.43 17.97
N GLU A 229 8.07 -20.16 18.38
CA GLU A 229 7.18 -19.14 17.79
C GLU A 229 7.49 -18.84 16.32
N MET A 230 8.77 -18.71 15.95
CA MET A 230 9.16 -18.54 14.55
C MET A 230 8.84 -19.80 13.73
N GLN A 231 9.09 -20.99 14.27
CA GLN A 231 8.76 -22.24 13.59
C GLN A 231 7.23 -22.41 13.41
N ASP A 232 6.44 -22.09 14.42
CA ASP A 232 4.98 -22.18 14.37
C ASP A 232 4.38 -21.13 13.45
N PHE A 233 4.98 -19.94 13.37
CA PHE A 233 4.61 -18.95 12.37
C PHE A 233 4.99 -19.38 10.95
N MET A 234 6.22 -19.87 10.72
CA MET A 234 6.65 -20.39 9.43
C MET A 234 5.76 -21.56 8.96
N LYS A 235 5.20 -22.35 9.89
CA LYS A 235 4.18 -23.37 9.57
C LYS A 235 2.83 -22.77 9.13
N LYS A 236 2.45 -21.58 9.62
CA LYS A 236 1.23 -20.84 9.21
C LYS A 236 1.40 -20.15 7.84
N LEU A 237 2.62 -19.86 7.44
CA LEU A 237 2.92 -19.43 6.08
C LEU A 237 2.74 -20.62 5.12
N HIS A 238 1.57 -20.68 4.49
CA HIS A 238 1.33 -21.58 3.36
C HIS A 238 2.35 -21.34 2.24
N PRO A 239 2.61 -22.37 1.39
CA PRO A 239 3.37 -22.18 0.17
C PRO A 239 2.82 -20.98 -0.64
N ILE A 240 3.73 -20.19 -1.20
CA ILE A 240 3.41 -19.03 -2.03
C ILE A 240 3.45 -19.41 -3.51
N SER A 241 2.49 -18.96 -4.30
CA SER A 241 2.47 -19.21 -5.75
C SER A 241 3.37 -18.20 -6.48
N VAL A 242 4.56 -18.60 -6.90
CA VAL A 242 5.54 -17.69 -7.52
C VAL A 242 5.50 -17.79 -9.06
N PRO A 243 5.38 -16.66 -9.78
CA PRO A 243 5.66 -16.59 -11.20
C PRO A 243 7.18 -16.59 -11.43
N VAL A 244 7.71 -17.60 -12.12
CA VAL A 244 9.15 -17.74 -12.39
C VAL A 244 9.40 -17.77 -13.89
N ASN A 245 10.34 -16.96 -14.36
CA ASN A 245 10.81 -16.99 -15.75
C ASN A 245 11.28 -18.40 -16.12
N GLY A 246 10.67 -18.99 -17.16
CA GLY A 246 10.96 -20.35 -17.63
C GLY A 246 9.95 -21.42 -17.21
N TYR A 247 8.94 -21.07 -16.39
CA TYR A 247 7.81 -21.94 -16.09
C TYR A 247 6.54 -21.35 -16.72
N HIS A 248 5.72 -22.19 -17.36
CA HIS A 248 4.46 -21.78 -17.99
C HIS A 248 3.31 -21.60 -16.98
N GLU A 249 3.53 -21.95 -15.71
CA GLU A 249 2.53 -21.96 -14.64
C GLU A 249 3.13 -21.40 -13.32
N LEU A 250 2.25 -20.97 -12.41
CA LEU A 250 2.63 -20.58 -11.05
C LEU A 250 3.12 -21.79 -10.26
N MET A 251 4.25 -21.66 -9.57
CA MET A 251 4.85 -22.75 -8.81
C MET A 251 4.81 -22.45 -7.30
N GLU A 252 4.51 -23.46 -6.48
CA GLU A 252 4.50 -23.32 -5.02
C GLU A 252 5.91 -23.21 -4.44
N GLY A 253 6.27 -22.05 -3.89
CA GLY A 253 7.52 -21.82 -3.18
C GLY A 253 7.34 -21.73 -1.67
N LYS A 254 8.40 -22.03 -0.91
CA LYS A 254 8.43 -21.85 0.56
C LYS A 254 9.45 -20.81 0.94
N LEU A 255 9.08 -19.89 1.83
CA LEU A 255 10.03 -18.90 2.35
C LEU A 255 11.11 -19.58 3.19
N LYS A 256 12.34 -19.13 3.00
CA LYS A 256 13.51 -19.56 3.76
C LYS A 256 14.22 -18.32 4.30
N MET A 257 14.29 -18.26 5.62
CA MET A 257 15.11 -17.29 6.32
C MET A 257 16.57 -17.78 6.31
N LEU A 258 17.47 -16.94 5.82
CA LEU A 258 18.91 -17.14 5.84
C LEU A 258 19.52 -16.16 6.85
N LYS A 259 20.76 -16.43 7.26
CA LYS A 259 21.49 -15.59 8.21
C LYS A 259 21.53 -14.12 7.76
N ASP A 260 21.82 -13.90 6.49
CA ASP A 260 21.97 -12.57 5.90
C ASP A 260 21.00 -12.35 4.72
N GLY A 261 19.85 -13.04 4.70
CA GLY A 261 18.97 -12.97 3.54
C GLY A 261 17.61 -13.64 3.71
N VAL A 262 16.74 -13.44 2.72
CA VAL A 262 15.47 -14.18 2.56
C VAL A 262 15.41 -14.70 1.14
N SER A 263 15.01 -15.96 1.00
CA SER A 263 14.81 -16.58 -0.31
C SER A 263 13.52 -17.38 -0.35
N VAL A 264 13.01 -17.63 -1.56
CA VAL A 264 11.98 -18.64 -1.80
C VAL A 264 12.64 -19.91 -2.31
N ILE A 265 12.37 -21.05 -1.65
CA ILE A 265 12.73 -22.38 -2.14
C ILE A 265 11.59 -22.88 -3.01
N MET A 266 11.89 -23.16 -4.27
CA MET A 266 10.95 -23.75 -5.24
C MET A 266 10.85 -25.27 -5.06
N PRO A 267 9.83 -25.95 -5.64
CA PRO A 267 9.67 -27.41 -5.51
C PRO A 267 10.85 -28.20 -6.07
N ASP A 268 11.54 -27.65 -7.07
CA ASP A 268 12.75 -28.23 -7.67
C ASP A 268 14.03 -27.95 -6.87
N GLY A 269 13.92 -27.30 -5.71
CA GLY A 269 15.01 -26.96 -4.81
C GLY A 269 15.77 -25.68 -5.18
N LYS A 270 15.45 -25.01 -6.31
CA LYS A 270 16.07 -23.72 -6.63
C LYS A 270 15.69 -22.66 -5.62
N MET A 271 16.65 -21.80 -5.29
CA MET A 271 16.43 -20.66 -4.39
C MET A 271 16.35 -19.37 -5.18
N ILE A 272 15.26 -18.64 -5.00
CA ILE A 272 15.08 -17.29 -5.54
C ILE A 272 15.36 -16.29 -4.42
N PRO A 273 16.45 -15.50 -4.48
CA PRO A 273 16.72 -14.49 -3.46
C PRO A 273 15.67 -13.38 -3.52
N LEU A 274 15.12 -13.03 -2.37
CA LEU A 274 14.21 -11.90 -2.16
C LEU A 274 14.89 -10.74 -1.43
N ALA A 275 15.81 -11.02 -0.52
CA ALA A 275 16.58 -10.00 0.17
C ALA A 275 17.98 -10.52 0.52
N GLU A 276 18.98 -9.64 0.44
CA GLU A 276 20.35 -9.86 0.89
C GLU A 276 20.75 -8.67 1.77
N GLY A 277 20.96 -8.93 3.06
CA GLY A 277 21.04 -7.89 4.09
C GLY A 277 19.79 -7.01 4.08
N HIS A 278 20.02 -5.71 3.85
CA HIS A 278 19.01 -4.65 3.72
C HIS A 278 18.63 -4.36 2.26
N SER A 279 19.19 -5.09 1.28
CA SER A 279 18.84 -4.93 -0.13
C SER A 279 17.70 -5.87 -0.50
N TRP A 280 16.56 -5.29 -0.90
CA TRP A 280 15.37 -6.05 -1.29
C TRP A 280 15.22 -6.11 -2.80
N ARG A 281 14.91 -7.31 -3.30
CA ARG A 281 14.55 -7.54 -4.70
C ARG A 281 13.13 -7.07 -4.93
N LEU A 282 12.99 -5.87 -5.46
CA LEU A 282 11.70 -5.26 -5.82
C LEU A 282 11.45 -5.23 -7.34
N ASP A 283 12.05 -6.17 -8.08
CA ASP A 283 11.69 -6.41 -9.47
C ASP A 283 10.34 -7.15 -9.58
N ALA A 284 9.85 -7.39 -10.80
CA ALA A 284 8.55 -8.02 -11.01
C ALA A 284 8.39 -9.38 -10.30
N VAL A 285 9.48 -10.16 -10.19
CA VAL A 285 9.47 -11.47 -9.52
C VAL A 285 9.43 -11.26 -8.00
N GLY A 286 10.32 -10.44 -7.47
CA GLY A 286 10.40 -10.16 -6.04
C GLY A 286 9.13 -9.52 -5.48
N ARG A 287 8.59 -8.49 -6.16
CA ARG A 287 7.30 -7.86 -5.78
C ARG A 287 6.14 -8.84 -5.79
N SER A 288 6.07 -9.72 -6.78
CA SER A 288 5.01 -10.74 -6.85
C SER A 288 5.07 -11.70 -5.65
N CYS A 289 6.27 -12.10 -5.24
CA CYS A 289 6.45 -12.91 -4.02
C CYS A 289 6.02 -12.13 -2.77
N LEU A 290 6.44 -10.87 -2.62
CA LEU A 290 6.13 -10.05 -1.45
C LEU A 290 4.62 -9.81 -1.29
N ASN A 291 3.92 -9.50 -2.38
CA ASN A 291 2.48 -9.23 -2.37
C ASN A 291 1.62 -10.44 -1.94
N LEU A 292 2.13 -11.66 -2.07
CA LEU A 292 1.44 -12.88 -1.63
C LEU A 292 1.57 -13.14 -0.12
N PHE A 293 2.54 -12.51 0.55
CA PHE A 293 2.66 -12.61 2.02
C PHE A 293 1.76 -11.61 2.75
N THR A 294 1.40 -10.51 2.08
CA THR A 294 0.65 -9.39 2.64
C THR A 294 -0.68 -9.73 3.31
N PRO A 295 -1.57 -10.56 2.73
CA PRO A 295 -2.92 -10.75 3.27
C PRO A 295 -2.95 -11.35 4.68
N LYS A 296 -1.84 -11.91 5.16
CA LYS A 296 -1.73 -12.58 6.46
C LYS A 296 -1.05 -11.75 7.55
N ILE A 297 -0.42 -10.63 7.18
CA ILE A 297 0.40 -9.81 8.10
C ILE A 297 -0.28 -8.45 8.36
N GLY A 298 -1.01 -7.92 7.38
CA GLY A 298 -1.65 -6.59 7.47
C GLY A 298 -2.96 -6.50 8.28
N GLU A 299 -3.40 -7.60 8.91
CA GLU A 299 -4.60 -7.63 9.77
C GLU A 299 -4.29 -7.59 11.29
N ALA A 300 -3.02 -7.47 11.68
CA ALA A 300 -2.59 -7.34 13.07
C ALA A 300 -2.35 -5.88 13.46
#